data_AF-I5ATS2-F1
#
_entry.id   AF-I5ATS2-F1
#
_cell.length_a   1.000
_cell.length_b   1.000
_cell.length_c   1.000
_cell.angle_alpha   90.00
_cell.angle_beta   90.00
_cell.angle_gamma   90.00
#
_symmetry.space_group_name_H-M   'P 1'
#
loop_
_entity.id
_entity.type
_entity.pdbx_description
1 polymer ?
#
loop_
_entity_poly.entity_id
_entity_poly.type
_entity_poly.pdbx_seq_one_letter_code
_entity_poly.pdbx_strand_id
1 'polypeptide(L)'
;MSMKGESWLVMVPSLLLLGINTRQDLKCREICLLTTMGMGVIGMLLQTVCWNKSISWCLEAALPGLFLLFTSVLSGQKVGMGDGLSVLVLGIWSGMGAAAIAMMAGLFYICIWNLIAVRREMADKGQEYPFLPFLTVGYLSWCAACLLLSVTHV
;
A
#
# COMPACT_ATOMS: atom_id res chain seq x y z
N MET A 1 -14.77 17.57 -1.44
CA MET A 1 -14.43 16.42 -0.56
C MET A 1 -13.59 16.99 0.58
N SER A 2 -14.23 17.36 1.69
CA SER A 2 -13.67 18.25 2.72
C SER A 2 -12.69 17.51 3.64
N MET A 3 -11.40 17.77 3.50
CA MET A 3 -10.32 17.15 4.27
C MET A 3 -9.90 18.05 5.44
N LYS A 4 -10.55 17.97 6.61
CA LYS A 4 -10.10 18.80 7.75
C LYS A 4 -10.02 18.15 9.14
N GLY A 5 -10.25 16.84 9.26
CA GLY A 5 -10.05 16.14 10.55
C GLY A 5 -9.83 14.63 10.44
N GLU A 6 -10.57 13.96 9.55
CA GLU A 6 -10.52 12.50 9.39
C GLU A 6 -9.23 11.99 8.73
N SER A 7 -8.54 12.85 7.98
CA SER A 7 -7.40 12.51 7.12
C SER A 7 -6.15 12.07 7.90
N TRP A 8 -5.88 12.66 9.07
CA TRP A 8 -4.69 12.32 9.86
C TRP A 8 -4.82 10.96 10.54
N LEU A 9 -6.03 10.62 10.98
CA LEU A 9 -6.33 9.35 11.65
C LEU A 9 -6.22 8.14 10.70
N VAL A 10 -6.35 8.35 9.38
CA VAL A 10 -6.13 7.30 8.37
C VAL A 10 -4.70 7.30 7.81
N MET A 11 -4.08 8.47 7.64
CA MET A 11 -2.70 8.58 7.13
C MET A 11 -1.67 8.01 8.08
N VAL A 12 -1.75 8.35 9.38
CA VAL A 12 -0.72 7.96 10.35
C VAL A 12 -0.63 6.43 10.50
N PRO A 13 -1.74 5.68 10.69
CA PRO A 13 -1.69 4.22 10.74
C PRO A 13 -1.24 3.60 9.42
N SER A 14 -1.65 4.16 8.28
CA SER A 14 -1.23 3.68 6.96
C SER A 14 0.28 3.82 6.74
N LEU A 15 0.86 4.96 7.11
CA LEU A 15 2.29 5.20 7.02
C LEU A 15 3.09 4.37 8.02
N LEU A 16 2.58 4.20 9.24
CA LEU A 16 3.20 3.31 10.23
C LEU A 16 3.19 1.86 9.76
N LEU A 17 2.05 1.39 9.24
CA LEU A 17 1.91 0.05 8.66
C LEU A 17 2.90 -0.15 7.52
N LEU A 18 2.91 0.76 6.54
CA LEU A 18 3.82 0.65 5.42
C LEU A 18 5.29 0.77 5.86
N GLY A 19 5.62 1.66 6.79
CA GLY A 19 6.98 1.82 7.30
C GLY A 19 7.50 0.60 8.06
N ILE A 20 6.65 -0.03 8.88
CA ILE A 20 6.97 -1.28 9.59
C ILE A 20 7.14 -2.42 8.59
N ASN A 21 6.18 -2.59 7.68
CA ASN A 21 6.27 -3.66 6.69
C ASN A 21 7.48 -3.44 5.75
N THR A 22 7.79 -2.21 5.32
CA THR A 22 8.97 -1.91 4.50
C THR A 22 10.25 -2.26 5.24
N ARG A 23 10.36 -1.95 6.53
CA ARG A 23 11.52 -2.36 7.34
C ARG A 23 11.63 -3.87 7.48
N GLN A 24 10.51 -4.58 7.62
CA GLN A 24 10.49 -6.04 7.71
C GLN A 24 10.85 -6.70 6.38
N ASP A 25 10.33 -6.15 5.29
CA ASP A 25 10.57 -6.60 3.91
C ASP A 25 12.05 -6.47 3.53
N LEU A 26 12.70 -5.35 3.91
CA LEU A 26 14.15 -5.17 3.71
C LEU A 26 15.03 -6.07 4.61
N LYS A 27 14.58 -6.38 5.84
CA LYS A 27 15.46 -7.00 6.85
C LYS A 27 15.32 -8.52 6.95
N CYS A 28 14.12 -9.07 6.71
CA CYS A 28 13.84 -10.48 6.96
C CYS A 28 13.35 -11.24 5.72
N ARG A 29 12.99 -10.57 4.61
CA ARG A 29 12.30 -11.19 3.44
C ARG A 29 11.06 -12.03 3.78
N GLU A 30 10.54 -11.88 5.00
CA GLU A 30 9.32 -12.51 5.49
C GLU A 30 8.46 -11.40 6.08
N ILE A 31 7.42 -11.02 5.35
CA ILE A 31 6.39 -10.11 5.86
C ILE A 31 5.65 -10.87 6.97
N CYS A 32 5.57 -10.29 8.16
CA CYS A 32 4.84 -10.89 9.26
C CYS A 32 3.34 -10.77 9.00
N LEU A 33 2.80 -11.70 8.20
CA LEU A 33 1.41 -11.74 7.73
C LEU A 33 0.41 -11.56 8.88
N LEU A 34 0.73 -12.09 10.07
CA LEU A 34 -0.11 -12.00 11.24
C LEU A 34 -0.31 -10.55 11.73
N THR A 35 0.76 -9.75 11.74
CA THR A 35 0.72 -8.34 12.19
C THR A 35 -0.05 -7.48 11.20
N THR A 36 0.17 -7.69 9.90
CA THR A 36 -0.52 -6.97 8.83
C THR A 36 -2.02 -7.31 8.84
N MET A 37 -2.38 -8.60 9.00
CA MET A 37 -3.77 -9.01 9.16
C MET A 37 -4.43 -8.39 10.40
N GLY A 38 -3.74 -8.38 11.54
CA GLY A 38 -4.25 -7.74 12.76
C GLY A 38 -4.60 -6.26 12.54
N MET A 39 -3.71 -5.51 11.89
CA MET A 39 -3.97 -4.10 11.54
C MET A 39 -5.10 -3.93 10.51
N GLY A 40 -5.28 -4.89 9.60
CA GLY A 40 -6.39 -4.94 8.67
C GLY A 40 -7.74 -5.10 9.38
N VAL A 41 -7.85 -6.05 10.31
CA VAL A 41 -9.05 -6.29 11.10
C VAL A 41 -9.39 -5.06 11.96
N ILE A 42 -8.40 -4.48 12.63
CA ILE A 42 -8.59 -3.25 13.42
C ILE A 42 -9.09 -2.10 12.53
N GLY A 43 -8.49 -1.92 11.35
CA GLY A 43 -8.92 -0.91 10.38
C GLY A 43 -10.37 -1.10 9.93
N MET A 44 -10.76 -2.34 9.62
CA MET A 44 -12.13 -2.67 9.21
C MET A 44 -13.14 -2.43 10.35
N LEU A 45 -12.79 -2.79 11.58
CA LEU A 45 -13.63 -2.54 12.76
C LEU A 45 -13.79 -1.03 13.03
N LEU A 46 -12.72 -0.24 12.94
CA LEU A 46 -12.80 1.21 13.13
C LEU A 46 -13.64 1.89 12.03
N GLN A 47 -13.45 1.48 10.77
CA GLN A 47 -14.23 1.99 9.62
C GLN A 47 -15.74 1.73 9.78
N THR A 48 -16.10 0.52 10.23
CA THR A 48 -17.49 0.10 10.36
C THR A 48 -18.15 0.59 11.64
N VAL A 49 -17.44 0.57 12.78
CA VAL A 49 -18.01 0.94 14.10
C VAL A 49 -17.92 2.44 14.36
N CYS A 50 -16.77 3.09 14.09
CA CYS A 50 -16.58 4.50 14.41
C CYS A 50 -17.07 5.42 13.29
N TRP A 51 -16.94 4.99 12.03
CA TRP A 51 -17.28 5.80 10.85
C TRP A 51 -18.54 5.37 10.11
N ASN A 52 -19.20 4.31 10.57
CA ASN A 52 -20.44 3.77 10.01
C ASN A 52 -20.36 3.56 8.48
N LYS A 53 -19.18 3.20 7.97
CA LYS A 53 -18.99 2.90 6.55
C LYS A 53 -19.63 1.55 6.23
N SER A 54 -20.32 1.50 5.10
CA SER A 54 -20.90 0.27 4.58
C SER A 54 -19.80 -0.78 4.32
N ILE A 55 -20.15 -2.05 4.52
CA ILE A 55 -19.32 -3.19 4.13
C ILE A 55 -18.97 -3.14 2.65
N SER A 56 -19.87 -2.63 1.80
CA SER A 56 -19.60 -2.45 0.37
C SER A 56 -18.41 -1.51 0.12
N TRP A 57 -18.29 -0.44 0.91
CA TRP A 57 -17.16 0.49 0.81
C TRP A 57 -15.85 -0.18 1.21
N CYS A 58 -15.85 -1.00 2.27
CA CYS A 58 -14.66 -1.76 2.67
C CYS A 58 -14.25 -2.77 1.60
N LEU A 59 -15.22 -3.41 0.95
CA LEU A 59 -14.96 -4.38 -0.12
C LEU A 59 -14.34 -3.69 -1.34
N GLU A 60 -14.90 -2.56 -1.77
CA GLU A 60 -14.34 -1.74 -2.84
C GLU A 60 -12.91 -1.27 -2.51
N ALA A 61 -12.69 -0.85 -1.26
CA ALA A 61 -11.40 -0.42 -0.78
C ALA A 61 -10.35 -1.55 -0.77
N ALA A 62 -10.77 -2.79 -0.53
CA ALA A 62 -9.92 -3.97 -0.55
C ALA A 62 -9.61 -4.51 -1.97
N LEU A 63 -10.38 -4.13 -2.99
CA LEU A 63 -10.23 -4.61 -4.37
C LEU A 63 -8.79 -4.53 -4.93
N PRO A 64 -8.07 -3.39 -4.87
CA PRO A 64 -6.72 -3.33 -5.42
C PRO A 64 -5.76 -4.30 -4.73
N GLY A 65 -5.91 -4.51 -3.41
CA GLY A 65 -5.11 -5.49 -2.67
C GLY A 65 -5.50 -6.93 -2.98
N LEU A 66 -6.80 -7.22 -3.10
CA LEU A 66 -7.30 -8.54 -3.52
C LEU A 66 -6.81 -8.91 -4.93
N PHE A 67 -6.79 -7.94 -5.85
CA PHE A 67 -6.25 -8.13 -7.19
C PHE A 67 -4.77 -8.53 -7.15
N LEU A 68 -3.96 -7.87 -6.31
CA LEU A 68 -2.54 -8.18 -6.16
C LEU A 68 -2.31 -9.53 -5.43
N LEU A 69 -3.14 -9.87 -4.46
CA LEU A 69 -3.13 -11.20 -3.84
C LEU A 69 -3.49 -12.31 -4.84
N PHE A 70 -4.47 -12.05 -5.71
CA PHE A 70 -4.86 -13.00 -6.75
C PHE A 70 -3.72 -13.24 -7.75
N THR A 71 -3.04 -12.18 -8.19
CA THR A 71 -1.86 -12.32 -9.07
C THR A 71 -0.67 -13.00 -8.37
N SER A 72 -0.54 -12.82 -7.05
CA SER A 72 0.44 -13.53 -6.21
C SER A 72 0.22 -15.05 -6.19
N VAL A 73 -1.02 -15.49 -6.02
CA VAL A 73 -1.37 -16.91 -6.04
C VAL A 73 -1.13 -17.50 -7.43
N LEU A 74 -1.54 -16.81 -8.50
CA LEU A 74 -1.31 -17.25 -9.87
C LEU A 74 0.18 -17.34 -10.24
N SER A 75 1.02 -16.47 -9.67
CA SER A 75 2.47 -16.46 -9.91
C SER A 75 3.23 -17.49 -9.06
N GLY A 76 2.53 -18.32 -8.29
CA GLY A 76 3.16 -19.34 -7.43
C GLY A 76 3.96 -18.73 -6.28
N GLN A 77 3.45 -17.67 -5.65
CA GLN A 77 4.11 -16.90 -4.58
C GLN A 77 5.41 -16.19 -4.98
N LYS A 78 5.77 -16.15 -6.26
CA LYS A 78 6.88 -15.31 -6.75
C LYS A 78 6.62 -13.81 -6.58
N VAL A 79 5.35 -13.41 -6.62
CA VAL A 79 4.92 -12.05 -6.25
C VAL A 79 4.55 -12.07 -4.78
N GLY A 80 5.15 -11.18 -4.00
CA GLY A 80 5.08 -11.16 -2.54
C GLY A 80 3.65 -11.20 -2.03
N MET A 81 3.26 -12.31 -1.39
CA MET A 81 1.92 -12.45 -0.82
C MET A 81 1.67 -11.41 0.28
N GLY A 82 2.72 -11.03 1.02
CA GLY A 82 2.65 -9.93 1.98
C GLY A 82 2.51 -8.54 1.33
N ASP A 83 2.94 -8.37 0.08
CA ASP A 83 2.76 -7.11 -0.67
C ASP A 83 1.28 -6.88 -0.97
N GLY A 84 0.60 -7.91 -1.46
CA GLY A 84 -0.83 -7.86 -1.74
C GLY A 84 -1.65 -7.63 -0.47
N LEU A 85 -1.26 -8.27 0.63
CA LEU A 85 -1.89 -8.05 1.93
C LEU A 85 -1.66 -6.62 2.44
N SER A 86 -0.47 -6.06 2.23
CA SER A 86 -0.15 -4.68 2.62
C SER A 86 -0.99 -3.67 1.82
N VAL A 87 -1.18 -3.88 0.52
CA VAL A 87 -2.06 -3.05 -0.31
C VAL A 87 -3.53 -3.20 0.10
N LEU A 88 -3.96 -4.41 0.46
CA LEU A 88 -5.32 -4.66 0.94
C LEU A 88 -5.61 -3.87 2.21
N VAL A 89 -4.70 -3.94 3.19
CA VAL A 89 -4.85 -3.19 4.43
C VAL A 89 -4.75 -1.69 4.18
N LEU A 90 -3.82 -1.24 3.35
CA LEU A 90 -3.73 0.16 2.93
C LEU A 90 -5.06 0.67 2.33
N GLY A 91 -5.71 -0.16 1.51
CA GLY A 91 -7.06 0.07 1.00
C GLY A 91 -8.09 0.23 2.10
N ILE A 92 -8.15 -0.70 3.06
CA ILE A 92 -9.07 -0.60 4.20
C ILE A 92 -8.88 0.70 4.98
N TRP A 93 -7.65 1.19 5.14
CA TRP A 93 -7.40 2.43 5.87
C TRP A 93 -7.65 3.70 5.03
N SER A 94 -7.20 3.72 3.77
CA SER A 94 -7.15 4.94 2.94
C SER A 94 -8.25 5.02 1.87
N GLY A 95 -8.95 3.92 1.62
CA GLY A 95 -9.94 3.78 0.55
C GLY A 95 -9.36 3.32 -0.79
N MET A 96 -10.26 2.91 -1.70
CA MET A 96 -9.91 2.34 -3.00
C MET A 96 -9.02 3.26 -3.85
N GLY A 97 -9.37 4.54 -3.97
CA GLY A 97 -8.64 5.47 -4.83
C GLY A 97 -7.18 5.67 -4.41
N ALA A 98 -6.95 5.90 -3.11
CA ALA A 98 -5.61 6.08 -2.59
C ALA A 98 -4.76 4.79 -2.73
N ALA A 99 -5.34 3.63 -2.44
CA ALA A 99 -4.64 2.35 -2.57
C ALA A 99 -4.34 1.99 -4.04
N ALA A 100 -5.29 2.23 -4.96
CA ALA A 100 -5.09 1.99 -6.38
C ALA A 100 -3.99 2.90 -6.95
N ILE A 101 -4.00 4.19 -6.62
CA ILE A 101 -2.97 5.13 -7.08
C ILE A 101 -1.60 4.79 -6.48
N ALA A 102 -1.53 4.47 -5.18
CA ALA A 102 -0.29 4.05 -4.55
C ALA A 102 0.25 2.76 -5.19
N MET A 103 -0.61 1.79 -5.47
CA MET A 103 -0.26 0.55 -6.16
C MET A 103 0.28 0.82 -7.57
N MET A 104 -0.43 1.60 -8.38
CA MET A 104 -0.01 1.92 -9.75
C MET A 104 1.30 2.71 -9.76
N ALA A 105 1.46 3.69 -8.86
CA ALA A 105 2.69 4.45 -8.71
C ALA A 105 3.85 3.55 -8.26
N GLY A 106 3.63 2.67 -7.28
CA GLY A 106 4.64 1.71 -6.82
C GLY A 106 5.11 0.77 -7.93
N LEU A 107 4.17 0.22 -8.72
CA LEU A 107 4.47 -0.62 -9.89
C LEU A 107 5.28 0.16 -10.93
N PHE A 108 4.89 1.41 -11.21
CA PHE A 108 5.60 2.27 -12.14
C PHE A 108 7.03 2.57 -11.68
N TYR A 109 7.24 2.86 -10.39
CA TYR A 109 8.57 3.09 -9.84
C TYR A 109 9.44 1.83 -9.90
N ILE A 110 8.89 0.65 -9.61
CA ILE A 110 9.61 -0.62 -9.83
C ILE A 110 10.02 -0.78 -11.28
N CYS A 111 9.11 -0.53 -12.23
CA CYS A 111 9.42 -0.66 -13.65
C CYS A 111 10.57 0.26 -14.05
N ILE A 112 10.57 1.52 -13.63
CA ILE A 112 11.66 2.46 -13.87
C ILE A 112 12.96 1.95 -13.23
N TRP A 113 12.90 1.51 -11.98
CA TRP A 113 14.07 1.02 -11.26
C TRP A 113 14.70 -0.19 -11.97
N ASN A 114 13.88 -1.17 -12.36
CA ASN A 114 14.34 -2.34 -13.11
C ASN A 114 14.95 -1.96 -14.46
N LEU A 115 14.36 -1.01 -15.19
CA LEU A 115 14.94 -0.51 -16.45
C LEU A 115 16.32 0.13 -16.25
N ILE A 116 16.51 0.90 -15.17
CA ILE A 116 17.80 1.51 -14.81
C ILE A 116 18.80 0.44 -14.38
N ALA A 117 18.38 -0.51 -13.55
CA ALA A 117 19.23 -1.59 -13.02
C ALA A 117 19.76 -2.50 -14.13
N VAL A 118 18.90 -2.87 -15.10
CA VAL A 118 19.30 -3.65 -16.28
C VAL A 118 20.34 -2.90 -17.12
N ARG A 119 20.16 -1.59 -17.33
CA ARG A 119 21.12 -0.77 -18.11
C ARG A 119 22.47 -0.57 -17.42
N ARG A 120 22.51 -0.59 -16.10
CA ARG A 120 23.73 -0.39 -15.31
C ARG A 120 24.47 -1.68 -14.98
N GLU A 121 24.00 -2.82 -15.48
CA GLU A 121 24.50 -4.16 -15.10
C GLU A 121 24.48 -4.41 -13.59
N MET A 122 23.71 -3.59 -12.84
CA MET A 122 23.53 -3.69 -11.39
C MET A 122 22.46 -4.74 -11.03
N ALA A 123 21.74 -5.25 -12.04
CA ALA A 123 20.78 -6.33 -11.88
C ALA A 123 21.52 -7.64 -11.64
N ASP A 124 21.84 -7.92 -10.38
CA ASP A 124 22.31 -9.24 -9.97
C ASP A 124 21.20 -10.26 -10.30
N LYS A 125 21.55 -11.34 -11.00
CA LYS A 125 20.59 -12.31 -11.57
C LYS A 125 19.95 -13.13 -10.45
N GLY A 126 18.99 -12.54 -9.73
CA GLY A 126 18.28 -13.20 -8.61
C GLY A 126 17.89 -12.28 -7.46
N GLN A 127 18.21 -10.98 -7.52
CA GLN A 127 17.80 -10.04 -6.49
C GLN A 127 16.37 -9.54 -6.76
N GLU A 128 15.38 -10.21 -6.17
CA GLU A 128 14.01 -9.70 -6.11
C GLU A 128 13.99 -8.41 -5.28
N TYR A 129 13.65 -7.29 -5.93
CA TYR A 129 13.51 -6.01 -5.25
C TYR A 129 12.16 -5.93 -4.53
N PRO A 130 12.15 -5.60 -3.22
CA PRO A 130 10.93 -5.48 -2.44
C PRO A 130 10.01 -4.39 -3.00
N PHE A 131 8.70 -4.67 -3.15
CA PHE A 131 7.73 -3.69 -3.69
C PHE A 131 7.30 -2.64 -2.68
N LEU A 132 7.31 -2.97 -1.40
CA LEU A 132 6.88 -2.08 -0.34
C LEU A 132 7.57 -0.71 -0.27
N PRO A 133 8.90 -0.57 -0.43
CA PRO A 133 9.52 0.76 -0.48
C PRO A 133 8.98 1.60 -1.64
N PHE A 134 8.73 1.02 -2.81
CA PHE A 134 8.14 1.77 -3.93
C PHE A 134 6.68 2.12 -3.69
N LEU A 135 5.92 1.22 -3.05
CA LEU A 135 4.55 1.48 -2.61
C LEU A 135 4.49 2.61 -1.58
N THR A 136 5.42 2.67 -0.62
CA THR A 136 5.50 3.79 0.34
C THR A 136 5.70 5.12 -0.34
N VAL A 137 6.58 5.18 -1.35
CA VAL A 137 6.83 6.40 -2.11
C VAL A 137 5.58 6.80 -2.91
N GLY A 138 4.88 5.84 -3.52
CA GLY A 138 3.61 6.07 -4.20
C GLY A 138 2.50 6.60 -3.28
N TYR A 139 2.41 6.09 -2.05
CA TYR A 139 1.44 6.60 -1.09
C TYR A 139 1.82 7.99 -0.57
N LEU A 140 3.11 8.25 -0.32
CA LEU A 140 3.62 9.56 0.07
C LEU A 140 3.39 10.63 -1.01
N SER A 141 3.57 10.27 -2.28
CA SER A 141 3.30 11.20 -3.39
C SER A 141 1.82 11.55 -3.50
N TRP A 142 0.92 10.58 -3.29
CA TRP A 142 -0.51 10.84 -3.16
C TRP A 142 -0.83 11.77 -1.99
N CYS A 143 -0.27 11.51 -0.80
CA CYS A 143 -0.45 12.37 0.38
C CYS A 143 0.03 13.80 0.12
N ALA A 144 1.21 13.95 -0.50
CA ALA A 144 1.77 15.24 -0.85
C ALA A 144 0.91 15.98 -1.88
N ALA A 145 0.41 15.28 -2.89
CA ALA A 145 -0.51 15.86 -3.88
C ALA A 145 -1.81 16.34 -3.23
N CYS A 146 -2.41 15.54 -2.35
CA CYS A 146 -3.59 15.94 -1.57
C CYS A 146 -3.31 17.15 -0.68
N LEU A 147 -2.14 17.20 -0.03
CA LEU A 147 -1.75 18.33 0.81
C LEU A 147 -1.56 19.61 -0.03
N LEU A 148 -0.84 19.53 -1.15
CA LEU A 148 -0.62 20.66 -2.06
C LEU A 148 -1.94 21.20 -2.62
N LEU A 149 -2.83 20.32 -3.10
CA LEU A 149 -4.14 20.72 -3.59
C LEU A 149 -5.01 21.36 -2.49
N SER A 150 -4.87 20.91 -1.24
CA SER A 150 -5.57 21.53 -0.11
C SER A 150 -5.04 22.93 0.25
N VAL A 151 -3.76 23.20 -0.04
CA VAL A 151 -3.12 24.51 0.21
C VAL A 151 -3.44 25.49 -0.92
N THR A 152 -3.58 25.03 -2.17
CA THR A 152 -3.87 25.89 -3.34
C THR A 152 -5.34 26.32 -3.46
N HIS A 153 -6.25 25.69 -2.71
CA HIS A 153 -7.68 26.03 -2.68
C HIS A 153 -8.10 26.81 -1.42
N VAL A 154 -7.14 27.44 -0.74
CA VAL A 154 -7.35 28.47 0.30
C VAL A 154 -7.01 29.83 -0.28
#